data_AF-X1ITU6-F1
#
_entry.id   AF-X1ITU6-F1
#
_cell.length_a   1.000
_cell.length_b   1.000
_cell.length_c   1.000
_cell.angle_alpha   90.00
_cell.angle_beta   90.00
_cell.angle_gamma   90.00
#
_symmetry.space_group_name_H-M   'P 1'
#
loop_
_entity.id
_entity.type
_entity.pdbx_description
1 polymer ?
#
loop_
_entity_poly.entity_id
_entity_poly.type
_entity_poly.pdbx_seq_one_letter_code
_entity_poly.pdbx_strand_id
1 'polypeptide(L)'
;KFHRSLHGLSRSLINNLVEGVFSGFEKILEIKGVGYRAALEGEKMVIQIGYSHPVNIEPPKGIQFEVEKQKIIKVKGIDKQLVGETAAKIRYINETVRKKVGKTGAK
;
A
#
# COMPACT_ATOMS: atom_id res chain seq x y z
N LYS A 1 -4.81 -32.22 11.76
CA LYS A 1 -4.97 -30.74 11.91
C LYS A 1 -4.30 -29.95 10.77
N PHE A 2 -3.03 -30.22 10.43
CA PHE A 2 -2.27 -29.50 9.40
C PHE A 2 -2.94 -29.46 8.00
N HIS A 3 -3.49 -30.57 7.52
CA HIS A 3 -4.19 -30.64 6.22
C HIS A 3 -5.36 -29.66 6.10
N ARG A 4 -6.11 -29.42 7.19
CA ARG A 4 -7.25 -28.48 7.19
C ARG A 4 -6.76 -27.03 7.11
N SER A 5 -5.67 -26.70 7.78
CA SER A 5 -5.05 -25.36 7.74
C SER A 5 -4.47 -25.05 6.37
N LEU A 6 -3.77 -26.01 5.75
CA LEU A 6 -3.24 -25.86 4.40
C LEU A 6 -4.35 -25.69 3.36
N HIS A 7 -5.43 -26.47 3.46
CA HIS A 7 -6.56 -26.35 2.53
C HIS A 7 -7.19 -24.94 2.56
N GLY A 8 -7.38 -24.37 3.77
CA GLY A 8 -7.86 -23.01 3.92
C GLY A 8 -6.91 -21.95 3.37
N LEU A 9 -5.60 -22.13 3.59
CA LEU A 9 -4.57 -21.23 3.06
C LEU A 9 -4.55 -21.26 1.53
N SER A 10 -4.45 -22.43 0.91
CA SER A 10 -4.41 -22.57 -0.55
C SER A 10 -5.66 -22.00 -1.22
N ARG A 11 -6.85 -22.25 -0.66
CA ARG A 11 -8.11 -21.65 -1.16
C ARG A 11 -8.06 -20.13 -1.10
N SER A 12 -7.57 -19.56 0.01
CA SER A 12 -7.49 -18.11 0.21
C SER A 12 -6.48 -17.47 -0.74
N LEU A 13 -5.33 -18.11 -0.97
CA LEU A 13 -4.33 -17.66 -1.92
C LEU A 13 -4.90 -17.63 -3.35
N ILE A 14 -5.53 -18.71 -3.79
CA ILE A 14 -6.16 -18.79 -5.12
C ILE A 14 -7.24 -17.71 -5.27
N ASN A 15 -8.11 -17.54 -4.27
CA ASN A 15 -9.14 -16.50 -4.30
C ASN A 15 -8.53 -15.10 -4.45
N ASN A 16 -7.47 -14.80 -3.68
CA ASN A 16 -6.78 -13.51 -3.79
C ASN A 16 -6.14 -13.30 -5.17
N LEU A 17 -5.62 -14.36 -5.81
CA LEU A 17 -5.08 -14.27 -7.17
C LEU A 17 -6.18 -13.92 -8.19
N VAL A 18 -7.33 -14.58 -8.12
CA VAL A 18 -8.47 -14.32 -9.03
C VAL A 18 -9.02 -12.91 -8.82
N GLU A 19 -9.25 -12.51 -7.57
CA GLU A 19 -9.73 -11.18 -7.21
C GLU A 19 -8.73 -10.08 -7.63
N GLY A 20 -7.42 -10.35 -7.49
CA GLY A 20 -6.36 -9.44 -7.88
C GLY A 20 -6.30 -9.16 -9.38
N VAL A 21 -6.56 -10.16 -10.22
CA VAL A 21 -6.58 -9.97 -11.68
C VAL A 21 -7.87 -9.26 -12.13
N PHE A 22 -9.01 -9.54 -11.48
CA PHE A 22 -10.30 -8.95 -11.87
C PHE A 22 -10.48 -7.51 -11.38
N SER A 23 -10.26 -7.26 -10.09
CA SER A 23 -10.54 -5.96 -9.45
C SER A 23 -9.27 -5.18 -9.10
N GLY A 24 -8.13 -5.85 -8.96
CA GLY A 24 -6.92 -5.26 -8.38
C GLY A 24 -7.04 -5.01 -6.87
N PHE A 25 -5.90 -4.78 -6.23
CA PHE A 25 -5.83 -4.39 -4.83
C PHE A 25 -5.33 -2.96 -4.67
N GLU A 26 -5.95 -2.23 -3.75
CA GLU A 26 -5.55 -0.88 -3.39
C GLU A 26 -5.38 -0.75 -1.87
N LYS A 27 -4.29 -0.10 -1.44
CA LYS A 27 -4.11 0.34 -0.05
C LYS A 27 -3.92 1.86 0.00
N ILE A 28 -4.80 2.50 0.75
CA ILE A 28 -4.77 3.94 0.99
C ILE A 28 -4.01 4.24 2.28
N LEU A 29 -2.96 5.03 2.17
CA LEU A 29 -2.17 5.57 3.27
C LEU A 29 -2.40 7.08 3.36
N GLU A 30 -2.47 7.57 4.59
CA GLU A 30 -2.63 8.98 4.89
C GLU A 30 -1.45 9.46 5.74
N ILE A 31 -0.80 10.51 5.28
CA ILE A 31 0.26 11.21 5.98
C ILE A 31 -0.39 12.21 6.94
N LYS A 32 -0.17 12.02 8.24
CA LYS A 32 -0.55 13.00 9.26
C LYS A 32 0.66 13.82 9.64
N GLY A 33 0.48 15.13 9.81
CA GLY A 33 1.56 16.06 10.12
C GLY A 33 1.46 17.37 9.33
N VAL A 34 2.17 18.38 9.81
CA VAL A 34 2.25 19.71 9.17
C VAL A 34 3.58 19.77 8.40
N GLY A 35 3.55 20.24 7.16
CA GLY A 35 4.74 20.32 6.30
C GLY A 35 5.14 19.00 5.62
N TYR A 36 4.42 17.89 5.88
CA TYR A 36 4.70 16.62 5.22
C TYR A 36 3.98 16.51 3.89
N ARG A 37 4.71 16.04 2.87
CA ARG A 37 4.18 15.86 1.52
C ARG A 37 4.79 14.66 0.83
N ALA A 38 3.96 13.99 0.04
CA ALA A 38 4.36 13.02 -0.97
C ALA A 38 4.22 13.64 -2.35
N ALA A 39 5.16 13.34 -3.23
CA ALA A 39 5.14 13.67 -4.65
C ALA A 39 5.52 12.44 -5.48
N LEU A 40 5.00 12.37 -6.70
CA LEU A 40 5.43 11.41 -7.70
C LEU A 40 6.41 12.10 -8.63
N GLU A 41 7.60 11.54 -8.75
CA GLU A 41 8.64 11.94 -9.70
C GLU A 41 8.80 10.81 -10.71
N GLY A 42 7.99 10.87 -11.78
CA GLY A 42 7.86 9.77 -12.74
C GLY A 42 7.23 8.54 -12.08
N GLU A 43 7.98 7.44 -12.06
CA GLU A 43 7.59 6.21 -11.36
C GLU A 43 7.99 6.20 -9.88
N LYS A 44 8.98 7.01 -9.50
CA LYS A 44 9.50 7.05 -8.13
C LYS A 44 8.61 7.94 -7.27
N MET A 45 8.43 7.54 -6.03
CA MET A 45 7.69 8.32 -5.06
C MET A 45 8.64 8.99 -4.08
N VAL A 46 8.57 10.32 -3.99
CA VAL A 46 9.39 11.13 -3.09
C VAL A 46 8.56 11.56 -1.89
N ILE A 47 9.08 11.29 -0.70
CA ILE A 47 8.41 11.57 0.56
C ILE A 47 9.25 12.56 1.37
N GLN A 48 8.63 13.67 1.76
CA GLN A 48 9.21 14.69 2.62
C GLN A 48 8.47 14.70 3.95
N ILE A 49 9.06 14.07 4.97
CA ILE A 49 8.47 13.90 6.32
C ILE A 49 9.39 14.54 7.39
N GLY A 50 10.05 15.65 7.08
CA GLY A 50 10.91 16.36 8.04
C GLY A 50 12.27 15.69 8.31
N TYR A 51 12.65 14.69 7.52
CA TYR A 51 14.05 14.26 7.43
C TYR A 51 14.87 15.28 6.63
N SER A 52 16.17 15.38 6.95
CA SER A 52 17.09 16.31 6.27
C SER A 52 17.23 16.03 4.77
N HIS A 53 17.08 14.77 4.35
CA HIS A 53 17.09 14.35 2.95
C HIS A 53 15.74 13.73 2.57
N PRO A 54 15.24 13.97 1.34
CA PRO A 54 14.02 13.35 0.86
C PRO A 54 14.20 11.83 0.74
N VAL A 55 13.14 11.08 1.06
CA VAL A 55 13.14 9.62 0.95
C VAL A 55 12.52 9.23 -0.37
N ASN A 56 13.30 8.58 -1.22
CA ASN A 56 12.86 8.13 -2.54
C ASN A 56 12.52 6.64 -2.47
N ILE A 57 11.32 6.29 -2.92
CA ILE A 57 10.82 4.91 -2.94
C ILE A 57 10.55 4.53 -4.39
N GLU A 58 11.25 3.48 -4.84
CA GLU A 58 11.03 2.90 -6.16
C GLU A 58 9.91 1.87 -6.10
N PRO A 59 8.98 1.87 -7.07
CA PRO A 59 7.92 0.88 -7.13
C PRO A 59 8.50 -0.51 -7.44
N PRO A 60 8.14 -1.55 -6.67
CA PRO A 60 8.40 -2.93 -7.08
C PRO A 60 7.65 -3.24 -8.38
N LYS A 61 8.14 -4.21 -9.15
CA LYS A 61 7.48 -4.66 -10.40
C LYS A 61 6.00 -5.00 -10.13
N GLY A 62 5.11 -4.42 -10.92
CA GLY A 62 3.67 -4.68 -10.83
C GLY A 62 2.91 -3.87 -9.76
N ILE A 63 3.56 -2.86 -9.16
CA ILE A 63 2.93 -1.89 -8.26
C ILE A 63 2.96 -0.51 -8.87
N GLN A 64 1.83 0.20 -8.74
CA GLN A 64 1.68 1.58 -9.13
C GLN A 64 1.38 2.44 -7.90
N PHE A 65 2.07 3.58 -7.80
CA PHE A 65 1.78 4.60 -6.81
C PHE A 65 0.93 5.71 -7.41
N GLU A 66 -0.09 6.14 -6.69
CA GLU A 66 -0.90 7.30 -7.04
C GLU A 66 -0.98 8.23 -5.83
N VAL A 67 -0.70 9.52 -6.05
CA VAL A 67 -0.76 10.55 -5.02
C VAL A 67 -1.86 11.54 -5.42
N GLU A 68 -3.02 11.46 -4.76
CA GLU A 68 -4.20 12.27 -5.12
C GLU A 68 -4.15 13.66 -4.46
N LYS A 69 -3.99 13.67 -3.14
CA LYS A 69 -3.67 14.86 -2.36
C LYS A 69 -2.29 14.61 -1.82
N GLN A 70 -1.41 15.61 -1.71
CA GLN A 70 -0.03 15.42 -1.22
C GLN A 70 0.09 14.66 0.13
N LYS A 71 -1.03 14.46 0.84
CA LYS A 71 -1.14 13.69 2.09
C LYS A 71 -1.78 12.29 1.93
N ILE A 72 -2.32 11.92 0.77
CA ILE A 72 -2.99 10.65 0.51
C ILE A 72 -2.22 9.91 -0.58
N ILE A 73 -1.76 8.72 -0.23
CA ILE A 73 -0.96 7.84 -1.09
C ILE A 73 -1.78 6.57 -1.32
N LYS A 74 -1.97 6.20 -2.56
CA LYS A 74 -2.62 4.94 -2.96
C LYS A 74 -1.56 4.02 -3.55
N VAL A 75 -1.43 2.84 -2.97
CA VAL A 75 -0.60 1.75 -3.50
C VAL A 75 -1.53 0.78 -4.21
N LYS A 76 -1.41 0.70 -5.53
CA LYS A 76 -2.22 -0.19 -6.39
C LYS A 76 -1.37 -1.33 -6.94
N GLY A 77 -1.95 -2.50 -7.10
CA GLY A 77 -1.28 -3.65 -7.71
C GLY A 77 -2.17 -4.88 -7.79
N ILE A 78 -1.67 -5.91 -8.48
CA ILE A 78 -2.40 -7.16 -8.72
C ILE A 78 -2.25 -8.13 -7.54
N ASP A 79 -1.09 -8.11 -6.88
CA ASP A 79 -0.81 -9.01 -5.74
C ASP A 79 -1.07 -8.32 -4.39
N LYS A 80 -1.98 -8.92 -3.62
CA LYS A 80 -2.35 -8.50 -2.26
C LYS A 80 -1.17 -8.52 -1.28
N GLN A 81 -0.27 -9.48 -1.42
CA GLN A 81 0.89 -9.62 -0.54
C GLN A 81 1.88 -8.48 -0.81
N LEU A 82 2.29 -8.32 -2.07
CA LEU A 82 3.24 -7.29 -2.49
C LEU A 82 2.73 -5.87 -2.20
N VAL A 83 1.45 -5.58 -2.50
CA VAL A 83 0.82 -4.29 -2.15
C VAL A 83 0.84 -4.07 -0.64
N GLY A 84 0.63 -5.14 0.13
CA GLY A 84 0.65 -5.08 1.57
C GLY A 84 2.02 -4.82 2.17
N GLU A 85 3.05 -5.50 1.67
CA GLU A 85 4.43 -5.35 2.07
C GLU A 85 4.95 -3.95 1.73
N THR A 86 4.67 -3.48 0.51
CA THR A 86 5.09 -2.14 0.06
C THR A 86 4.45 -1.05 0.90
N ALA A 87 3.15 -1.17 1.17
CA ALA A 87 2.45 -0.24 2.07
C ALA A 87 2.95 -0.32 3.52
N ALA A 88 3.47 -1.46 3.97
CA ALA A 88 4.07 -1.61 5.30
C ALA A 88 5.46 -0.98 5.37
N LYS A 89 6.29 -1.17 4.33
CA LYS A 89 7.59 -0.50 4.19
C LYS A 89 7.45 1.02 4.26
N ILE A 90 6.48 1.59 3.55
CA ILE A 90 6.18 3.04 3.60
C ILE A 90 5.79 3.50 5.01
N ARG A 91 5.03 2.68 5.77
CA ARG A 91 4.68 3.01 7.16
C ARG A 91 5.84 2.91 8.12
N TYR A 92 6.78 1.99 7.89
CA TYR A 92 7.93 1.81 8.78
C TYR A 92 8.88 3.02 8.72
N ILE A 93 8.92 3.74 7.61
CA ILE A 93 9.77 4.94 7.43
C ILE A 93 9.41 6.03 8.45
N ASN A 94 8.14 6.15 8.87
CA ASN A 94 7.79 6.99 10.03
C ASN A 94 6.39 6.65 10.60
N GLU A 95 6.24 6.75 11.92
CA GLU A 95 5.01 6.47 12.67
C GLU A 95 3.79 7.34 12.24
N THR A 96 4.05 8.46 11.58
CA THR A 96 3.02 9.42 11.15
C THR A 96 2.28 9.04 9.86
N VAL A 97 2.72 8.00 9.14
CA VAL A 97 1.99 7.45 7.99
C VAL A 97 1.03 6.37 8.48
N ARG A 98 -0.28 6.65 8.47
CA ARG A 98 -1.32 5.71 8.95
C ARG A 98 -2.17 5.18 7.81
N LYS A 99 -2.71 3.96 7.95
CA LYS A 99 -3.74 3.45 7.03
C LYS A 99 -4.98 4.34 7.17
N LYS A 100 -5.50 4.87 6.07
CA LYS A 100 -6.83 5.50 6.10
C LYS A 100 -7.85 4.41 6.34
N VAL A 101 -8.50 4.42 7.51
CA VAL A 101 -9.60 3.49 7.81
C VAL A 101 -10.81 4.00 7.03
N GLY A 102 -10.95 3.53 5.79
CA GLY A 102 -12.26 3.52 5.15
C GLY A 102 -13.18 2.63 5.98
N LYS A 103 -14.37 3.13 6.34
CA LYS A 103 -15.45 2.29 6.86
C LYS A 103 -15.81 1.26 5.78
N THR A 104 -15.23 0.08 5.83
CA THR A 104 -15.75 -1.07 5.09
C THR A 104 -16.86 -1.67 5.96
N GLY A 105 -18.09 -1.16 5.76
CA GLY A 105 -19.28 -1.60 6.49
C GLY A 105 -20.40 -0.58 6.40
N ALA A 106 -21.06 -0.52 5.24
CA ALA A 106 -22.48 -0.17 5.07
C ALA A 106 -22.83 -0.14 3.57
N LYS A 107 -23.05 -1.32 2.99
CA LYS A 107 -24.23 -1.75 2.25
C LYS A 107 -24.01 -3.17 1.76
#